data_AF-A0A6B3GFD8-F1
#
_entry.id   AF-A0A6B3GFD8-F1
#
_cell.length_a   1.000
_cell.length_b   1.000
_cell.length_c   1.000
_cell.angle_alpha   90.00
_cell.angle_beta   90.00
_cell.angle_gamma   90.00
#
_symmetry.space_group_name_H-M   'P 1'
#
loop_
_entity.id
_entity.type
_entity.pdbx_description
1 polymer ?
#
loop_
_entity_poly.entity_id
_entity_poly.type
_entity_poly.pdbx_seq_one_letter_code
_entity_poly.pdbx_strand_id
1 'polypeptide(L)'
;ETEAAIADAVEAQREWGEWNPQRRARVLLRFLQLVEEEKDSLARLLSSEHGKTVADAHGDIARGLDVVEFAAGVPHLLKGEFSDNAGAGIDVHSLRR
;
A
#
# COMPACT_ATOMS: atom_id res chain seq x y z
N GLU A 1 -22.04 -7.10 -11.69
CA GLU A 1 -20.85 -7.28 -10.82
C GLU A 1 -20.00 -6.02 -10.77
N THR A 2 -19.48 -5.54 -11.91
CA THR A 2 -18.62 -4.33 -11.98
C THR A 2 -19.24 -3.09 -11.34
N GLU A 3 -20.48 -2.74 -11.67
CA GLU A 3 -21.15 -1.56 -11.08
C GLU A 3 -21.32 -1.69 -9.55
N ALA A 4 -21.58 -2.91 -9.07
CA ALA A 4 -21.71 -3.17 -7.64
C ALA A 4 -20.36 -3.01 -6.92
N ALA A 5 -19.27 -3.53 -7.49
CA ALA A 5 -17.93 -3.37 -6.93
C ALA A 5 -17.49 -1.89 -6.89
N ILE A 6 -17.87 -1.10 -7.90
CA ILE A 6 -17.60 0.34 -7.92
C ILE A 6 -18.38 1.04 -6.80
N ALA A 7 -19.67 0.73 -6.65
CA ALA A 7 -20.51 1.33 -5.62
C ALA A 7 -19.97 1.03 -4.21
N ASP A 8 -19.60 -0.22 -3.95
CA ASP A 8 -19.00 -0.67 -2.68
C ASP A 8 -17.68 0.06 -2.38
N ALA A 9 -16.78 0.16 -3.37
CA ALA A 9 -15.51 0.87 -3.21
C ALA A 9 -15.71 2.37 -2.92
N VAL A 10 -16.69 3.02 -3.57
CA VAL A 10 -17.02 4.44 -3.31
C VAL A 10 -17.51 4.66 -1.89
N GLU A 11 -18.30 3.73 -1.36
CA GLU A 11 -18.76 3.78 0.02
C GLU A 11 -17.60 3.56 1.01
N ALA A 12 -16.85 2.46 0.86
CA ALA A 12 -15.75 2.09 1.75
C ALA A 12 -14.61 3.13 1.77
N GLN A 13 -14.35 3.80 0.65
CA GLN A 13 -13.31 4.82 0.53
C GLN A 13 -13.51 5.99 1.50
N ARG A 14 -14.76 6.32 1.87
CA ARG A 14 -15.07 7.41 2.81
C ARG A 14 -14.48 7.10 4.18
N GLU A 15 -14.79 5.92 4.72
CA GLU A 15 -14.26 5.50 6.02
C GLU A 15 -12.73 5.30 5.95
N TRP A 16 -12.23 4.61 4.92
CA TRP A 16 -10.81 4.37 4.75
C TRP A 16 -9.98 5.66 4.64
N GLY A 17 -10.54 6.69 4.00
CA GLY A 17 -9.92 8.01 3.87
C GLY A 17 -9.72 8.73 5.20
N GLU A 18 -10.68 8.57 6.13
CA GLU A 18 -10.66 9.16 7.47
C GLU A 18 -9.69 8.47 8.43
N TRP A 19 -9.31 7.21 8.14
CA TRP A 19 -8.33 6.52 8.97
C TRP A 19 -6.99 7.24 8.98
N ASN A 20 -6.43 7.42 10.17
CA ASN A 20 -5.08 7.97 10.28
C ASN A 20 -4.06 7.07 9.54
N PRO A 21 -2.97 7.64 9.01
CA PRO A 21 -1.98 6.88 8.24
C PRO A 21 -1.44 5.63 8.96
N GLN A 22 -1.28 5.69 10.28
CA GLN A 22 -0.76 4.57 11.07
C GLN A 22 -1.70 3.37 11.09
N ARG A 23 -3.02 3.59 11.16
CA ARG A 23 -4.01 2.53 11.09
C ARG A 23 -3.98 1.84 9.72
N ARG A 24 -3.81 2.61 8.64
CA ARG A 24 -3.69 2.07 7.28
C ARG A 24 -2.40 1.28 7.09
N ALA A 25 -1.27 1.77 7.63
CA ALA A 25 -0.01 1.04 7.62
C ALA A 25 -0.14 -0.35 8.26
N ARG A 26 -0.87 -0.48 9.39
CA ARG A 26 -1.09 -1.77 10.05
C ARG A 26 -1.82 -2.80 9.17
N VAL A 27 -2.73 -2.35 8.31
CA VAL A 27 -3.41 -3.25 7.34
C VAL A 27 -2.41 -3.80 6.34
N LEU A 28 -1.54 -2.94 5.78
CA LEU A 28 -0.49 -3.36 4.86
C LEU A 28 0.51 -4.30 5.54
N LEU A 29 0.90 -4.02 6.79
CA LEU A 29 1.78 -4.91 7.56
C LEU A 29 1.13 -6.29 7.80
N ARG A 30 -0.19 -6.34 8.08
CA ARG A 30 -0.89 -7.63 8.20
C ARG A 30 -0.95 -8.36 6.86
N PHE A 31 -1.14 -7.64 5.76
CA PHE A 31 -1.08 -8.24 4.42
C PHE A 31 0.29 -8.86 4.14
N LEU A 32 1.40 -8.16 4.43
CA LEU A 32 2.75 -8.72 4.29
C LEU A 32 2.92 -10.04 5.05
N GLN A 33 2.45 -10.08 6.31
CA GLN A 33 2.50 -11.30 7.13
C GLN A 33 1.72 -12.45 6.50
N LEU A 34 0.49 -12.19 6.05
CA LEU A 34 -0.36 -13.21 5.42
C LEU A 34 0.25 -13.76 4.14
N VAL A 35 0.86 -12.91 3.31
CA VAL A 35 1.51 -13.35 2.07
C VAL A 35 2.77 -14.16 2.38
N GLU A 36 3.55 -13.78 3.38
CA GLU A 36 4.73 -14.56 3.79
C GLU A 36 4.32 -15.94 4.36
N GLU A 37 3.24 -15.99 5.15
CA GLU A 37 2.65 -17.24 5.67
C GLU A 37 2.25 -18.20 4.53
N GLU A 38 1.76 -17.67 3.39
CA GLU A 38 1.23 -18.46 2.25
C GLU A 38 2.17 -18.47 1.02
N LYS A 39 3.42 -18.04 1.17
CA LYS A 39 4.31 -17.73 0.05
C LYS A 39 4.55 -18.88 -0.93
N ASP A 40 4.71 -20.11 -0.43
CA ASP A 40 4.90 -21.29 -1.29
C ASP A 40 3.63 -21.64 -2.07
N SER A 41 2.47 -21.57 -1.42
CA SER A 41 1.16 -21.79 -2.05
C SER A 41 0.92 -20.78 -3.18
N LEU A 42 1.16 -19.50 -2.90
CA LEU A 42 1.04 -18.42 -3.87
C LEU A 42 2.03 -18.57 -5.04
N ALA A 43 3.28 -18.97 -4.76
CA ALA A 43 4.27 -19.17 -5.81
C ALA A 43 3.90 -20.34 -6.74
N ARG A 44 3.36 -21.43 -6.20
CA ARG A 44 2.85 -22.55 -7.00
C ARG A 44 1.65 -22.16 -7.84
N LEU A 45 0.69 -21.42 -7.27
CA LEU A 45 -0.46 -20.91 -8.01
C LEU A 45 -0.02 -20.02 -9.17
N LEU A 46 0.82 -19.01 -8.89
CA LEU A 46 1.34 -18.09 -9.88
C LEU A 46 2.13 -18.80 -10.99
N SER A 47 2.95 -19.79 -10.63
CA SER A 47 3.67 -20.67 -11.55
C SER A 47 2.71 -21.44 -12.47
N SER A 48 1.65 -22.02 -11.91
CA SER A 48 0.65 -22.79 -12.67
C SER A 48 -0.15 -21.97 -13.68
N GLU A 49 -0.45 -20.71 -13.36
CA GLU A 49 -1.23 -19.82 -14.24
C GLU A 49 -0.41 -19.21 -15.38
N HIS A 50 0.91 -19.03 -15.17
CA HIS A 50 1.77 -18.27 -16.09
C HIS A 50 2.86 -19.11 -16.75
N GLY A 51 2.99 -20.39 -16.39
CA GLY A 51 3.99 -21.30 -16.98
C GLY A 51 5.45 -21.00 -16.59
N LYS A 52 5.67 -20.20 -15.54
CA LYS A 52 7.00 -19.86 -15.01
C LYS A 52 7.46 -20.89 -13.97
N THR A 53 8.76 -20.94 -13.66
CA THR A 53 9.22 -21.81 -12.57
C THR A 53 8.73 -21.31 -11.22
N VAL A 54 8.59 -22.19 -10.22
CA VAL A 54 8.21 -21.79 -8.85
C VAL A 54 9.24 -20.83 -8.25
N ALA A 55 10.53 -21.02 -8.57
CA ALA A 55 11.60 -20.12 -8.17
C ALA A 55 11.42 -18.70 -8.74
N ASP A 56 11.07 -18.57 -10.02
CA ASP A 56 10.76 -17.27 -10.63
C ASP A 56 9.53 -16.63 -9.98
N ALA A 57 8.49 -17.43 -9.72
CA ALA A 57 7.28 -16.98 -9.04
C ALA A 57 7.55 -16.44 -7.63
N HIS A 58 8.46 -17.05 -6.88
CA HIS A 58 8.91 -16.50 -5.59
C HIS A 58 9.56 -15.13 -5.75
N GLY A 59 10.39 -14.94 -6.78
CA GLY A 59 10.99 -13.65 -7.11
C GLY A 59 9.95 -12.59 -7.43
N ASP A 60 8.89 -12.93 -8.15
CA ASP A 60 7.77 -12.03 -8.45
C ASP A 60 7.01 -11.59 -7.19
N ILE A 61 6.71 -12.55 -6.31
CA ILE A 61 6.02 -12.28 -5.05
C ILE A 61 6.88 -11.36 -4.17
N ALA A 62 8.18 -11.65 -4.05
CA ALA A 62 9.09 -10.82 -3.26
C ALA A 62 9.11 -9.36 -3.75
N ARG A 63 9.24 -9.15 -5.07
CA ARG A 63 9.19 -7.80 -5.67
C ARG A 63 7.85 -7.10 -5.44
N GLY A 64 6.74 -7.84 -5.44
CA GLY A 64 5.43 -7.30 -5.09
C GLY A 64 5.34 -6.86 -3.62
N LEU A 65 5.94 -7.63 -2.72
CA LEU A 65 5.98 -7.31 -1.29
C LEU A 65 6.83 -6.07 -0.99
N ASP A 66 7.95 -5.88 -1.70
CA ASP A 66 8.80 -4.68 -1.54
C ASP A 66 7.99 -3.37 -1.74
N VAL A 67 7.06 -3.36 -2.71
CA VAL A 67 6.18 -2.22 -2.97
C VAL A 67 5.22 -1.97 -1.80
N VAL A 68 4.65 -3.03 -1.24
CA VAL A 68 3.72 -2.95 -0.11
C VAL A 68 4.45 -2.53 1.17
N GLU A 69 5.67 -3.01 1.38
CA GLU A 69 6.53 -2.63 2.50
C GLU A 69 6.88 -1.13 2.44
N PHE A 70 7.25 -0.62 1.26
CA PHE A 70 7.43 0.81 1.06
C PHE A 70 6.14 1.59 1.39
N ALA A 71 4.99 1.13 0.89
CA ALA A 71 3.71 1.77 1.14
C ALA A 71 3.29 1.72 2.63
N ALA A 72 3.72 0.73 3.41
CA ALA A 72 3.51 0.71 4.86
C ALA A 72 4.21 1.88 5.57
N GLY A 73 5.20 2.51 4.94
CA GLY A 73 5.81 3.78 5.34
C GLY A 73 4.90 5.02 5.20
N VAL A 74 3.63 4.85 4.82
CA VAL A 74 2.64 5.92 4.60
C VAL A 74 2.55 7.00 5.70
N PRO A 75 2.76 6.75 7.01
CA PRO A 75 2.76 7.83 8.00
C PRO A 75 3.84 8.88 7.76
N HIS A 76 5.01 8.46 7.28
CA HIS A 76 6.07 9.38 6.90
C HIS A 76 5.82 9.98 5.51
N LEU A 77 5.33 9.18 4.56
CA LEU A 77 5.13 9.63 3.17
C LEU A 77 4.00 10.67 3.03
N LEU A 78 3.03 10.67 3.94
CA LEU A 78 1.90 11.60 3.93
C LEU A 78 2.01 12.72 4.94
N LYS A 79 3.15 12.84 5.64
CA LYS A 79 3.36 14.00 6.48
C LYS A 79 3.44 15.23 5.58
N GLY A 80 2.84 16.32 6.04
CA GLY A 80 3.04 17.63 5.43
C GLY A 80 4.50 18.06 5.51
N GLU A 81 4.84 19.07 4.73
CA GLU A 81 6.13 19.75 4.82
C GLU A 81 5.92 21.17 5.30
N PHE A 82 6.91 21.72 6.00
CA PHE A 82 6.94 23.10 6.45
C PHE A 82 8.29 23.69 6.08
N SER A 83 8.26 24.88 5.46
CA SER A 83 9.43 25.65 5.09
C SER A 83 9.28 27.05 5.65
N ASP A 84 10.18 27.40 6.57
CA ASP A 84 10.29 28.73 7.17
C ASP A 84 11.02 29.68 6.20
N ASN A 85 10.53 30.92 6.10
CA ASN A 85 11.17 32.00 5.32
C ASN A 85 11.51 31.60 3.86
N ALA A 86 10.58 30.91 3.18
CA ALA A 86 10.67 30.62 1.75
C ALA A 86 10.70 31.90 0.89
N GLY A 87 10.18 32.99 1.45
CA GLY A 87 10.44 34.38 1.05
C GLY A 87 10.50 35.26 2.31
N ALA A 88 10.93 36.52 2.19
CA ALA A 88 11.06 37.41 3.35
C ALA A 88 9.74 37.54 4.13
N GLY A 89 9.66 36.88 5.29
CA GLY A 89 8.46 36.83 6.12
C GLY A 89 7.34 35.90 5.59
N ILE A 90 7.65 34.96 4.71
CA ILE A 90 6.70 34.01 4.12
C ILE A 90 7.08 32.58 4.49
N ASP A 91 6.19 31.91 5.22
CA ASP A 91 6.28 30.48 5.51
C ASP A 91 5.36 29.68 4.59
N VAL A 92 5.83 28.52 4.16
CA VAL A 92 5.07 27.61 3.27
C VAL A 92 4.82 26.30 4.00
N HIS A 93 3.59 25.80 3.94
CA HIS A 93 3.24 24.52 4.51
C HIS A 93 2.29 23.73 3.61
N SER A 94 2.49 22.42 3.57
CA SER A 94 1.64 21.47 2.84
C SER A 94 0.82 20.67 3.84
N LEU A 95 -0.51 20.72 3.71
CA LEU A 95 -1.42 19.93 4.53
C LEU A 95 -2.11 18.87 3.67
N ARG A 96 -2.18 17.65 4.19
CA ARG A 96 -3.07 16.64 3.66
C ARG A 96 -4.52 17.00 4.04
N ARG A 97 -5.40 17.13 3.05
CA ARG A 97 -6.85 17.28 3.21
C ARG A 97 -7.58 16.00 2.83
#